data_AF-A0A257EUN5-F1
#
_entry.id   AF-A0A257EUN5-F1
#
_cell.length_a   1.000
_cell.length_b   1.000
_cell.length_c   1.000
_cell.angle_alpha   90.00
_cell.angle_beta   90.00
_cell.angle_gamma   90.00
#
_symmetry.space_group_name_H-M   'P 1'
#
loop_
_entity.id
_entity.type
_entity.pdbx_description
1 polymer ?
#
loop_
_entity_poly.entity_id
_entity_poly.type
_entity_poly.pdbx_seq_one_letter_code
_entity_poly.pdbx_strand_id
1 'polypeptide(L)'
;MDACLLPATPLVPGLSALSFLVRKGDDPTLPPDHLEARYRGPSRWFDRFRNRLAQRNFATAVQALQAEWGLGAETSHLNTLAREWRFGMAQVGVMVFPPELQTHVGLNTRDHRDPDGVSECRLLIHPGWLPPLTATEIDMARSFRVIGQVQDAGRWMQLAPERRKRWLRAEGPVPRSGYGIATGARGLVLVAGSTLVVLGRADLIRISRDVTKPAKGPGGVELGIVHAPKAFPDARPHHLILASVPYAPSALATEAAELAAGLDLPLTQSACEDW
;
A
#
# COMPACT_ATOMS: atom_id res chain seq x y z
N MET A 1 -21.56 -4.19 6.41
CA MET A 1 -20.22 -4.40 5.82
C MET A 1 -20.43 -5.57 4.88
N ASP A 2 -20.77 -5.29 3.63
CA ASP A 2 -21.42 -6.29 2.78
C ASP A 2 -20.34 -6.98 1.95
N ALA A 3 -19.83 -8.09 2.50
CA ALA A 3 -18.91 -8.97 1.80
C ALA A 3 -19.70 -9.81 0.78
N CYS A 4 -19.19 -9.92 -0.43
CA CYS A 4 -19.72 -10.85 -1.43
C CYS A 4 -18.85 -12.11 -1.42
N LEU A 5 -19.47 -13.27 -1.19
CA LEU A 5 -18.79 -14.57 -1.30
C LEU A 5 -18.69 -14.93 -2.78
N LEU A 6 -17.48 -15.11 -3.30
CA LEU A 6 -17.28 -15.66 -4.64
C LEU A 6 -17.55 -17.18 -4.62
N PRO A 7 -18.16 -17.75 -5.69
CA PRO A 7 -18.44 -19.18 -5.75
C PRO A 7 -17.16 -20.03 -5.66
N ALA A 8 -17.28 -21.13 -4.91
CA ALA A 8 -16.21 -21.97 -4.38
C ALA A 8 -15.50 -22.87 -5.41
N THR A 9 -14.90 -22.29 -6.44
CA THR A 9 -13.79 -22.99 -7.11
C THR A 9 -12.52 -22.63 -6.33
N PRO A 10 -11.76 -23.59 -5.78
CA PRO A 10 -10.56 -23.26 -5.02
C PRO A 10 -9.57 -22.60 -5.96
N LEU A 11 -9.33 -21.30 -5.77
CA LEU A 11 -8.32 -20.51 -6.50
C LEU A 11 -6.90 -21.08 -6.32
N VAL A 12 -6.70 -21.92 -5.28
CA VAL A 12 -5.44 -22.59 -4.97
C VAL A 12 -5.71 -24.09 -4.73
N PRO A 13 -5.13 -24.99 -5.54
CA PRO A 13 -5.17 -26.43 -5.29
C PRO A 13 -4.69 -26.79 -3.87
N GLY A 14 -5.37 -27.74 -3.22
CA GLY A 14 -5.04 -28.17 -1.84
C GLY A 14 -5.62 -27.31 -0.71
N LEU A 15 -6.25 -26.17 -1.03
CA LEU A 15 -6.92 -25.30 -0.03
C LEU A 15 -8.44 -25.24 -0.25
N SER A 16 -9.11 -26.39 -0.18
CA SER A 16 -10.55 -26.53 -0.41
C SER A 16 -11.45 -25.84 0.65
N ALA A 17 -10.89 -25.43 1.79
CA ALA A 17 -11.60 -24.76 2.87
C ALA A 17 -11.38 -23.23 2.91
N LEU A 18 -11.03 -22.62 1.77
CA LEU A 18 -10.89 -21.17 1.67
C LEU A 18 -12.27 -20.50 1.56
N SER A 19 -12.53 -19.55 2.45
CA SER A 19 -13.61 -18.59 2.30
C SER A 19 -13.05 -17.25 1.84
N PHE A 20 -13.50 -16.75 0.69
CA PHE A 20 -13.06 -15.46 0.14
C PHE A 20 -13.98 -14.34 0.60
N LEU A 21 -13.37 -13.31 1.18
CA LEU A 21 -13.99 -12.05 1.51
C LEU A 21 -13.48 -11.01 0.52
N VAL A 22 -14.37 -10.56 -0.36
CA VAL A 22 -14.12 -9.37 -1.19
C VAL A 22 -14.65 -8.18 -0.41
N ARG A 23 -13.76 -7.27 0.02
CA ARG A 23 -14.20 -5.99 0.57
C ARG A 23 -14.76 -5.14 -0.56
N LYS A 24 -16.07 -4.87 -0.56
CA LYS A 24 -16.68 -3.85 -1.40
C LYS A 24 -16.25 -2.47 -0.88
N GLY A 25 -15.33 -1.83 -1.59
CA GLY A 25 -14.97 -0.42 -1.39
C GLY A 25 -14.89 0.37 -2.69
N ASP A 26 -15.21 -0.26 -3.82
CA ASP A 26 -14.65 0.09 -5.10
C ASP A 26 -15.61 -0.15 -6.25
N ASP A 27 -15.44 0.65 -7.32
CA ASP A 27 -16.13 0.50 -8.60
C ASP A 27 -16.19 -0.99 -9.01
N PRO A 28 -17.40 -1.60 -9.08
CA PRO A 28 -17.57 -3.02 -9.36
C PRO A 28 -17.15 -3.40 -10.78
N THR A 29 -16.86 -2.42 -11.65
CA THR A 29 -16.32 -2.64 -12.99
C THR A 29 -14.80 -2.82 -13.02
N LEU A 30 -14.11 -2.55 -11.90
CA LEU A 30 -12.67 -2.69 -11.77
C LEU A 30 -12.28 -3.91 -10.93
N PRO A 31 -11.10 -4.52 -11.17
CA PRO A 31 -10.57 -5.56 -10.29
C PRO A 31 -10.40 -5.06 -8.84
N PRO A 32 -10.57 -5.95 -7.84
CA PRO A 32 -10.41 -5.57 -6.44
C PRO A 32 -8.95 -5.25 -6.09
N ASP A 33 -8.72 -4.26 -5.23
CA ASP A 33 -7.38 -3.88 -4.76
C ASP A 33 -6.65 -5.01 -4.02
N HIS A 34 -7.44 -5.81 -3.31
CA HIS A 34 -7.01 -7.04 -2.70
C HIS A 34 -8.19 -7.98 -2.50
N LEU A 35 -7.89 -9.27 -2.50
CA LEU A 35 -8.78 -10.32 -2.03
C LEU A 35 -8.25 -10.81 -0.69
N GLU A 36 -9.13 -10.95 0.29
CA GLU A 36 -8.80 -11.64 1.52
C GLU A 36 -9.48 -13.00 1.49
N ALA A 37 -8.77 -14.05 1.89
CA ALA A 37 -9.37 -15.34 2.16
C ALA A 37 -8.95 -15.85 3.53
N ARG A 38 -9.78 -16.70 4.10
CA ARG A 38 -9.50 -17.34 5.38
C ARG A 38 -9.47 -18.84 5.17
N TYR A 39 -8.37 -19.45 5.58
CA TYR A 39 -8.22 -20.90 5.61
C TYR A 39 -8.45 -21.40 7.02
N ARG A 40 -9.46 -22.26 7.15
CA ARG A 40 -9.78 -23.00 8.37
C ARG A 40 -9.73 -24.50 8.07
N GLY A 41 -8.64 -25.14 8.45
CA GLY A 41 -8.51 -26.60 8.31
C GLY A 41 -9.53 -27.34 9.20
N PRO A 42 -9.77 -28.64 8.94
CA PRO A 42 -10.69 -29.45 9.74
C PRO A 42 -10.27 -29.44 11.21
N SER A 43 -11.18 -29.03 12.10
CA SER A 43 -10.95 -29.08 13.55
C SER A 43 -11.09 -30.52 14.02
N ARG A 44 -10.06 -31.04 14.69
CA ARG A 44 -10.09 -32.34 15.36
C ARG A 44 -10.57 -32.13 16.79
N TRP A 45 -11.27 -33.11 17.36
CA TRP A 45 -11.82 -33.02 18.72
C TRP A 45 -10.76 -32.80 19.82
N PHE A 46 -9.48 -33.05 19.54
CA PHE A 46 -8.33 -32.75 20.39
C PHE A 46 -7.73 -31.34 20.18
N ASP A 47 -8.21 -30.54 19.23
CA ASP A 47 -7.77 -29.16 18.98
C ASP A 47 -8.28 -28.17 20.07
N ARG A 48 -8.48 -28.66 21.31
CA ARG A 48 -8.81 -27.83 22.49
C ARG A 48 -7.75 -26.74 22.75
N PHE A 49 -6.57 -26.87 22.15
CA PHE A 49 -5.51 -25.87 22.13
C PHE A 49 -5.57 -25.06 20.83
N ARG A 50 -6.41 -24.01 20.80
CA ARG A 50 -6.59 -23.06 19.67
C ARG A 50 -5.26 -22.60 19.04
N ASN A 51 -4.29 -22.39 19.90
CA ASN A 51 -2.86 -22.23 19.70
C ASN A 51 -2.22 -23.07 18.57
N ARG A 52 -2.37 -24.40 18.63
CA ARG A 52 -1.76 -25.31 17.62
C ARG A 52 -2.51 -25.30 16.29
N LEU A 53 -3.78 -24.91 16.31
CA LEU A 53 -4.63 -24.87 15.13
C LEU A 53 -4.19 -23.74 14.18
N ALA A 54 -3.87 -22.57 14.72
CA ALA A 54 -3.33 -21.43 13.99
C ALA A 54 -2.04 -21.79 13.22
N GLN A 55 -1.07 -22.36 13.92
CA GLN A 55 0.21 -22.77 13.33
C GLN A 55 0.04 -23.89 12.31
N ARG A 56 -0.83 -24.87 12.57
CA ARG A 56 -1.15 -25.94 11.62
C ARG A 56 -1.78 -25.39 10.35
N ASN A 57 -2.77 -24.50 10.48
CA ASN A 57 -3.44 -23.89 9.33
C ASN A 57 -2.46 -23.08 8.49
N PHE A 58 -1.54 -22.34 9.12
CA PHE A 58 -0.46 -21.65 8.44
C PHE A 58 0.49 -22.61 7.72
N ALA A 59 0.95 -23.68 8.38
CA ALA A 59 1.83 -24.67 7.77
C ALA A 59 1.18 -25.35 6.56
N THR A 60 -0.10 -25.73 6.66
CA THR A 60 -0.85 -26.31 5.54
C THR A 60 -0.98 -25.33 4.38
N ALA A 61 -1.32 -24.05 4.67
CA ALA A 61 -1.41 -23.02 3.65
C ALA A 61 -0.06 -22.79 2.96
N VAL A 62 1.03 -22.65 3.73
CA VAL A 62 2.38 -22.51 3.18
C VAL A 62 2.76 -23.70 2.32
N GLN A 63 2.48 -24.93 2.76
CA GLN A 63 2.81 -26.14 2.02
C GLN A 63 2.09 -26.20 0.67
N ALA A 64 0.78 -25.91 0.65
CA ALA A 64 -0.02 -25.90 -0.57
C ALA A 64 0.50 -24.84 -1.56
N LEU A 65 0.74 -23.61 -1.09
CA LEU A 65 1.26 -22.52 -1.93
C LEU A 65 2.70 -22.79 -2.40
N GLN A 66 3.51 -23.43 -1.56
CA GLN A 66 4.88 -23.79 -1.93
C GLN A 66 4.93 -24.88 -2.99
N ALA A 67 3.97 -25.82 -2.99
CA ALA A 67 3.86 -26.82 -4.05
C ALA A 67 3.55 -26.19 -5.42
N GLU A 68 2.72 -25.15 -5.44
CA GLU A 68 2.31 -24.48 -6.67
C GLU A 68 3.30 -23.40 -7.16
N TRP A 69 3.86 -22.62 -6.24
CA TRP A 69 4.62 -21.38 -6.58
C TRP A 69 6.06 -21.37 -6.09
N GLY A 70 6.52 -22.46 -5.49
CA GLY A 70 7.88 -22.55 -4.91
C GLY A 70 8.01 -21.84 -3.57
N LEU A 71 9.26 -21.67 -3.11
CA LEU A 71 9.53 -21.15 -1.77
C LEU A 71 9.24 -19.64 -1.67
N GLY A 72 8.26 -19.26 -0.85
CA GLY A 72 7.98 -17.86 -0.53
C GLY A 72 8.98 -17.26 0.45
N ALA A 73 9.13 -15.94 0.44
CA ALA A 73 9.97 -15.18 1.34
C ALA A 73 9.35 -15.12 2.75
N GLU A 74 10.16 -15.40 3.78
CA GLU A 74 9.72 -15.28 5.17
C GLU A 74 9.59 -13.81 5.57
N THR A 75 8.41 -13.43 6.05
CA THR A 75 8.05 -12.06 6.42
C THR A 75 7.47 -11.98 7.84
N SER A 76 7.68 -13.03 8.63
CA SER A 76 7.29 -13.10 10.04
C SER A 76 7.86 -11.92 10.84
N HIS A 77 7.09 -11.41 11.79
CA HIS A 77 7.50 -10.30 12.64
C HIS A 77 6.90 -10.46 14.03
N LEU A 78 7.74 -10.39 15.09
CA LEU A 78 7.45 -10.44 16.54
C LEU A 78 6.23 -11.28 16.99
N ASN A 79 5.02 -10.86 16.65
CA ASN A 79 3.75 -11.46 17.03
C ASN A 79 3.01 -12.18 15.88
N THR A 80 3.62 -12.34 14.71
CA THR A 80 2.97 -12.80 13.48
C THR A 80 3.87 -13.78 12.75
N LEU A 81 3.32 -14.94 12.37
CA LEU A 81 3.94 -15.83 11.39
C LEU A 81 3.45 -15.42 10.01
N ALA A 82 4.37 -15.15 9.08
CA ALA A 82 4.00 -14.71 7.75
C ALA A 82 4.99 -15.18 6.67
N ARG A 83 4.46 -15.40 5.48
CA ARG A 83 5.23 -15.70 4.27
C ARG A 83 4.60 -15.04 3.05
N GLU A 84 5.42 -14.65 2.10
CA GLU A 84 5.01 -13.89 0.92
C GLU A 84 5.57 -14.49 -0.38
N TRP A 85 4.74 -14.50 -1.42
CA TRP A 85 5.12 -14.74 -2.81
C TRP A 85 4.89 -13.47 -3.62
N ARG A 86 5.86 -13.11 -4.47
CA ARG A 86 5.79 -11.93 -5.32
C ARG A 86 5.93 -12.33 -6.78
N PHE A 87 5.04 -11.79 -7.62
CA PHE A 87 5.02 -11.98 -9.06
C PHE A 87 4.98 -10.59 -9.71
N GLY A 88 6.14 -9.95 -9.81
CA GLY A 88 6.22 -8.54 -10.19
C GLY A 88 5.52 -7.64 -9.17
N MET A 89 4.40 -7.03 -9.58
CA MET A 89 3.57 -6.18 -8.72
C MET A 89 2.49 -6.95 -7.96
N ALA A 90 2.17 -8.18 -8.40
CA ALA A 90 1.25 -9.03 -7.68
C ALA A 90 1.95 -9.65 -6.47
N GLN A 91 1.20 -9.82 -5.39
CA GLN A 91 1.72 -10.34 -4.12
C GLN A 91 0.66 -11.24 -3.49
N VAL A 92 1.09 -12.39 -2.99
CA VAL A 92 0.25 -13.25 -2.15
C VAL A 92 0.94 -13.42 -0.80
N GLY A 93 0.27 -13.06 0.28
CA GLY A 93 0.75 -13.21 1.64
C GLY A 93 -0.11 -14.22 2.41
N VAL A 94 0.52 -15.09 3.18
CA VAL A 94 -0.14 -15.86 4.24
C VAL A 94 0.31 -15.34 5.57
N MET A 95 -0.62 -15.20 6.51
CA MET A 95 -0.30 -14.79 7.86
C MET A 95 -1.22 -15.42 8.90
N VAL A 96 -0.68 -15.62 10.10
CA VAL A 96 -1.44 -15.98 11.29
C VAL A 96 -0.88 -15.25 12.51
N PHE A 97 -1.69 -15.09 13.53
CA PHE A 97 -1.33 -14.46 14.81
C PHE A 97 -1.41 -15.52 15.92
N PRO A 98 -0.37 -16.36 16.11
CA PRO A 98 -0.40 -17.38 17.14
C PRO A 98 -0.48 -16.73 18.52
N PRO A 99 -1.32 -17.25 19.44
CA PRO A 99 -1.40 -16.75 20.82
C PRO A 99 -0.04 -16.75 21.54
N GLU A 100 0.85 -17.71 21.25
CA GLU A 100 2.20 -17.78 21.85
C GLU A 100 3.10 -16.62 21.48
N LEU A 101 2.82 -15.94 20.36
CA LEU A 101 3.60 -14.80 19.91
C LEU A 101 2.99 -13.46 20.39
N GLN A 102 1.82 -13.48 21.03
CA GLN A 102 1.18 -12.29 21.62
C GLN A 102 1.66 -12.02 23.07
N THR A 103 2.96 -12.17 23.33
CA THR A 103 3.54 -12.12 24.70
C THR A 103 3.75 -10.72 25.26
N HIS A 104 3.70 -9.68 24.40
CA HIS A 104 3.95 -8.31 24.82
C HIS A 104 2.63 -7.61 25.19
N VAL A 105 2.63 -6.93 26.34
CA VAL A 105 1.48 -6.24 26.93
C VAL A 105 1.08 -5.07 26.04
N GLY A 106 0.17 -5.35 25.13
CA GLY A 106 -0.47 -4.42 24.21
C GLY A 106 -1.56 -5.23 23.53
N LEU A 107 -2.69 -5.37 24.23
CA LEU A 107 -3.80 -6.26 23.87
C LEU A 107 -4.12 -6.16 22.38
N ASN A 108 -3.69 -7.14 21.59
CA ASN A 108 -4.24 -7.34 20.28
C ASN A 108 -5.69 -7.80 20.49
N THR A 109 -6.62 -6.85 20.61
CA THR A 109 -8.04 -7.10 20.83
C THR A 109 -8.72 -7.74 19.62
N ARG A 110 -7.93 -8.19 18.63
CA ARG A 110 -8.43 -8.94 17.48
C ARG A 110 -9.23 -10.15 17.93
N ASP A 111 -8.76 -10.91 18.91
CA ASP A 111 -9.47 -12.09 19.41
C ASP A 111 -10.82 -11.73 20.05
N HIS A 112 -10.98 -10.50 20.55
CA HIS A 112 -12.24 -9.98 21.05
C HIS A 112 -13.15 -9.44 19.94
N ARG A 113 -12.58 -8.89 18.86
CA ARG A 113 -13.32 -8.33 17.72
C ARG A 113 -13.74 -9.38 16.69
N ASP A 114 -12.95 -10.44 16.57
CA ASP A 114 -13.12 -11.55 15.63
C ASP A 114 -12.67 -12.86 16.30
N PRO A 115 -13.50 -13.43 17.19
CA PRO A 115 -13.19 -14.64 17.94
C PRO A 115 -12.95 -15.87 17.05
N ASP A 116 -13.53 -15.84 15.85
CA ASP A 116 -13.38 -16.85 14.81
C ASP A 116 -11.99 -16.78 14.14
N GLY A 117 -11.41 -15.58 14.05
CA GLY A 117 -10.12 -15.32 13.39
C GLY A 117 -8.87 -15.75 14.15
N VAL A 118 -8.99 -16.25 15.40
CA VAL A 118 -7.85 -16.63 16.26
C VAL A 118 -7.10 -17.85 15.72
N SER A 119 -7.82 -18.77 15.09
CA SER A 119 -7.27 -20.03 14.58
C SER A 119 -7.08 -20.07 13.07
N GLU A 120 -7.52 -19.03 12.37
CA GLU A 120 -7.55 -18.98 10.92
C GLU A 120 -6.22 -18.50 10.36
N CYS A 121 -5.77 -19.13 9.28
CA CYS A 121 -4.71 -18.55 8.46
C CYS A 121 -5.35 -17.60 7.45
N ARG A 122 -4.90 -16.35 7.43
CA ARG A 122 -5.33 -15.36 6.44
C ARG A 122 -4.45 -15.45 5.22
N LEU A 123 -5.10 -15.43 4.06
CA LEU A 123 -4.49 -15.30 2.76
C LEU A 123 -4.86 -13.92 2.22
N LEU A 124 -3.88 -13.09 1.88
CA LEU A 124 -4.06 -11.80 1.26
C LEU A 124 -3.50 -11.86 -0.16
N ILE A 125 -4.34 -11.61 -1.16
CA ILE A 125 -3.95 -11.59 -2.56
C ILE A 125 -4.07 -10.16 -3.06
N HIS A 126 -2.94 -9.57 -3.44
CA HIS A 126 -2.87 -8.32 -4.15
C HIS A 126 -2.63 -8.63 -5.63
N PRO A 127 -3.61 -8.45 -6.52
CA PRO A 127 -3.46 -8.81 -7.93
C PRO A 127 -2.44 -7.93 -8.66
N GLY A 128 -2.05 -6.79 -8.08
CA GLY A 128 -1.10 -5.86 -8.70
C GLY A 128 -1.65 -5.19 -9.96
N TRP A 129 -2.96 -5.26 -10.18
CA TRP A 129 -3.63 -4.57 -11.28
C TRP A 129 -3.56 -3.06 -11.06
N LEU A 130 -3.19 -2.34 -12.12
CA LEU A 130 -3.19 -0.89 -12.20
C LEU A 130 -4.04 -0.48 -13.40
N PRO A 131 -4.81 0.62 -13.31
CA PRO A 131 -5.50 1.16 -14.47
C PRO A 131 -4.52 1.53 -15.59
N PRO A 132 -4.90 1.34 -16.86
CA PRO A 132 -4.13 1.87 -17.99
C PRO A 132 -4.16 3.40 -17.99
N LEU A 133 -3.14 4.00 -18.59
CA LEU A 133 -3.08 5.45 -18.75
C LEU A 133 -4.10 5.94 -19.78
N THR A 134 -4.80 7.01 -19.44
CA THR A 134 -5.54 7.82 -20.42
C THR A 134 -4.57 8.58 -21.33
N ALA A 135 -5.04 9.03 -22.51
CA ALA A 135 -4.22 9.82 -23.43
C ALA A 135 -3.63 11.08 -22.75
N THR A 136 -4.42 11.77 -21.94
CA THR A 136 -3.98 12.94 -21.16
C THR A 136 -2.84 12.59 -20.20
N GLU A 137 -2.96 11.48 -19.48
CA GLU A 137 -1.92 11.04 -18.53
C GLU A 137 -0.65 10.59 -19.26
N ILE A 138 -0.77 9.97 -20.44
CA ILE A 138 0.37 9.65 -21.31
C ILE A 138 1.11 10.93 -21.71
N ASP A 139 0.40 11.95 -22.16
CA ASP A 139 1.01 13.22 -22.58
C ASP A 139 1.67 13.96 -21.41
N MET A 140 1.06 13.91 -20.23
CA MET A 140 1.67 14.41 -19.01
C MET A 140 2.97 13.66 -18.68
N ALA A 141 2.94 12.32 -18.70
CA ALA A 141 4.11 11.49 -18.42
C ALA A 141 5.23 11.64 -19.46
N ARG A 142 4.92 12.01 -20.70
CA ARG A 142 5.92 12.30 -21.75
C ARG A 142 6.50 13.71 -21.66
N SER A 143 5.72 14.68 -21.20
CA SER A 143 6.07 16.10 -21.24
C SER A 143 6.63 16.64 -19.92
N PHE A 144 6.68 15.82 -18.86
CA PHE A 144 7.07 16.32 -17.54
C PHE A 144 8.56 16.68 -17.43
N ARG A 145 8.79 17.76 -16.70
CA ARG A 145 10.12 18.22 -16.31
C ARG A 145 10.39 17.75 -14.88
N VAL A 146 11.43 16.95 -14.71
CA VAL A 146 11.87 16.44 -13.41
C VAL A 146 12.37 17.61 -12.55
N ILE A 147 11.90 17.66 -11.30
CA ILE A 147 12.32 18.63 -10.29
C ILE A 147 13.18 17.94 -9.22
N GLY A 148 12.86 16.70 -8.86
CA GLY A 148 13.63 15.95 -7.87
C GLY A 148 13.51 14.45 -8.05
N GLN A 149 14.30 13.71 -7.27
CA GLN A 149 14.31 12.24 -7.26
C GLN A 149 13.43 11.69 -6.15
N VAL A 150 12.77 10.56 -6.42
CA VAL A 150 12.01 9.82 -5.40
C VAL A 150 13.00 9.01 -4.58
N GLN A 151 13.17 9.33 -3.29
CA GLN A 151 14.18 8.69 -2.44
C GLN A 151 13.70 7.37 -1.80
N ASP A 152 12.39 7.10 -1.78
CA ASP A 152 11.84 5.96 -1.02
C ASP A 152 10.78 5.18 -1.81
N ALA A 153 11.01 4.82 -3.08
CA ALA A 153 10.01 4.10 -3.88
C ALA A 153 9.40 2.85 -3.20
N GLY A 154 10.14 2.21 -2.28
CA GLY A 154 9.70 1.06 -1.50
C GLY A 154 8.55 1.34 -0.52
N ARG A 155 8.63 2.44 0.26
CA ARG A 155 7.55 2.86 1.19
C ARG A 155 6.24 3.17 0.47
N TRP A 156 6.32 3.50 -0.81
CA TRP A 156 5.17 3.91 -1.61
C TRP A 156 4.36 2.73 -2.12
N MET A 157 5.03 1.64 -2.49
CA MET A 157 4.36 0.37 -2.81
C MET A 157 3.74 -0.30 -1.58
N GLN A 158 4.16 0.12 -0.38
CA GLN A 158 3.61 -0.32 0.91
C GLN A 158 2.43 0.54 1.40
N LEU A 159 2.07 1.61 0.67
CA LEU A 159 0.85 2.39 0.98
C LEU A 159 -0.38 1.49 0.85
N ALA A 160 -1.37 1.73 1.74
CA ALA A 160 -2.58 0.92 1.89
C ALA A 160 -3.24 0.57 0.53
N PRO A 161 -3.86 -0.62 0.37
CA PRO A 161 -4.42 -1.10 -0.91
C PRO A 161 -5.31 -0.07 -1.62
N GLU A 162 -6.11 0.67 -0.85
CA GLU A 162 -7.02 1.74 -1.27
C GLU A 162 -6.30 2.92 -1.98
N ARG A 163 -4.98 3.01 -1.81
CA ARG A 163 -4.09 4.01 -2.41
C ARG A 163 -3.41 3.50 -3.68
N ARG A 164 -3.53 2.20 -4.01
CA ARG A 164 -2.89 1.57 -5.18
C ARG A 164 -3.61 1.86 -6.50
N LYS A 165 -4.91 2.16 -6.48
CA LYS A 165 -5.71 2.54 -7.67
C LYS A 165 -5.25 3.78 -8.40
N ARG A 166 -4.42 4.60 -7.76
CA ARG A 166 -3.88 5.85 -8.32
C ARG A 166 -2.53 5.64 -9.02
N TRP A 167 -1.99 4.44 -8.92
CA TRP A 167 -0.78 4.05 -9.61
C TRP A 167 -1.16 3.56 -10.99
N LEU A 168 -0.44 4.04 -11.98
CA LEU A 168 -0.65 3.74 -13.38
C LEU A 168 0.55 2.93 -13.86
N ARG A 169 0.29 1.95 -14.71
CA ARG A 169 1.35 1.18 -15.34
C ARG A 169 1.80 1.91 -16.60
N ALA A 170 3.10 2.17 -16.71
CA ALA A 170 3.67 2.56 -18.00
C ALA A 170 3.78 1.32 -18.90
N GLU A 171 3.22 1.39 -20.10
CA GLU A 171 3.38 0.34 -21.13
C GLU A 171 4.69 0.47 -21.94
N GLY A 172 5.50 1.50 -21.66
CA GLY A 172 6.77 1.75 -22.32
C GLY A 172 7.81 2.35 -21.39
N PRO A 173 9.06 2.55 -21.86
CA PRO A 173 10.12 3.13 -21.04
C PRO A 173 9.71 4.53 -20.59
N VAL A 174 9.53 4.72 -19.28
CA VAL A 174 9.38 6.06 -18.71
C VAL A 174 10.79 6.65 -18.66
N PRO A 175 11.05 7.76 -19.36
CA PRO A 175 12.42 8.17 -19.65
C PRO A 175 13.20 8.62 -18.40
N ARG A 176 12.53 8.88 -17.27
CA ARG A 176 13.15 9.47 -16.07
C ARG A 176 12.45 8.99 -14.80
N SER A 177 13.22 8.58 -13.79
CA SER A 177 12.74 8.45 -12.41
C SER A 177 12.72 9.81 -11.73
N GLY A 178 11.79 10.01 -10.80
CA GLY A 178 11.66 11.24 -10.04
C GLY A 178 10.24 11.78 -10.02
N TYR A 179 10.11 13.02 -9.55
CA TYR A 179 8.84 13.76 -9.58
C TYR A 179 9.04 15.10 -10.26
N GLY A 180 7.96 15.65 -10.82
CA GLY A 180 8.03 16.89 -11.56
C GLY A 180 6.69 17.34 -12.14
N ILE A 181 6.75 18.34 -13.01
CA ILE A 181 5.57 19.04 -13.53
C ILE A 181 5.41 18.75 -15.01
N ALA A 182 4.22 18.31 -15.42
CA ALA A 182 3.82 18.20 -16.82
C ALA A 182 3.72 19.59 -17.46
N THR A 183 4.44 19.80 -18.57
CA THR A 183 4.56 21.13 -19.20
C THR A 183 3.31 21.55 -20.00
N GLY A 184 2.55 20.58 -20.54
CA GLY A 184 1.33 20.86 -21.32
C GLY A 184 0.06 21.01 -20.47
N ALA A 185 -0.34 19.95 -19.75
CA ALA A 185 -1.64 19.89 -19.07
C ALA A 185 -1.64 20.37 -17.61
N ARG A 186 -0.54 20.99 -17.13
CA ARG A 186 -0.27 21.36 -15.72
C ARG A 186 -0.71 20.30 -14.71
N GLY A 187 0.24 19.54 -14.19
CA GLY A 187 -0.02 18.63 -13.09
C GLY A 187 1.24 17.93 -12.64
N LEU A 188 1.12 17.18 -11.56
CA LEU A 188 2.23 16.45 -10.96
C LEU A 188 2.37 15.09 -11.65
N VAL A 189 3.60 14.76 -12.02
CA VAL A 189 3.97 13.40 -12.45
C VAL A 189 5.03 12.89 -11.50
N LEU A 190 4.84 11.67 -11.02
CA LEU A 190 5.81 10.93 -10.24
C LEU A 190 6.08 9.59 -10.90
N VAL A 191 7.35 9.23 -11.03
CA VAL A 191 7.82 8.01 -11.66
C VAL A 191 8.78 7.30 -10.71
N ALA A 192 8.42 6.08 -10.34
CA ALA A 192 9.21 5.20 -9.50
C ALA A 192 9.31 3.81 -10.17
N GLY A 193 10.45 3.52 -10.80
CA GLY A 193 10.63 2.29 -11.57
C GLY A 193 9.64 2.18 -12.73
N SER A 194 8.87 1.10 -12.77
CA SER A 194 7.83 0.86 -13.79
C SER A 194 6.45 1.41 -13.42
N THR A 195 6.36 2.16 -12.33
CA THR A 195 5.10 2.66 -11.79
C THR A 195 5.10 4.17 -11.77
N LEU A 196 3.94 4.76 -12.06
CA LEU A 196 3.81 6.20 -12.06
C LEU A 196 2.50 6.67 -11.43
N VAL A 197 2.50 7.90 -10.97
CA VAL A 197 1.32 8.60 -10.47
C VAL A 197 1.20 9.89 -11.28
N VAL A 198 0.05 10.10 -11.92
CA VAL A 198 -0.30 11.36 -12.57
C VAL A 198 -1.42 12.00 -11.77
N LEU A 199 -1.22 13.24 -11.34
CA LEU A 199 -2.26 14.04 -10.69
C LEU A 199 -2.47 15.31 -11.52
N GLY A 200 -3.67 15.46 -12.07
CA GLY A 200 -4.06 16.70 -12.73
C GLY A 200 -4.10 17.84 -11.73
N ARG A 201 -3.79 19.07 -12.16
CA ARG A 201 -3.82 20.26 -11.30
C ARG A 201 -5.12 20.43 -10.50
N ALA A 202 -6.24 20.00 -11.08
CA ALA A 202 -7.56 20.09 -10.47
C ALA A 202 -7.71 19.29 -9.16
N ASP A 203 -6.93 18.22 -8.98
CA ASP A 203 -6.96 17.38 -7.78
C ASP A 203 -5.97 17.83 -6.70
N LEU A 204 -5.09 18.78 -7.03
CA LEU A 204 -4.02 19.25 -6.15
C LEU A 204 -4.50 20.44 -5.30
N ILE A 205 -4.20 20.38 -4.01
CA ILE A 205 -4.63 21.37 -3.02
C ILE A 205 -3.48 22.27 -2.62
N ARG A 206 -2.35 21.69 -2.19
CA ARG A 206 -1.17 22.43 -1.70
C ARG A 206 0.10 21.61 -1.74
N ILE A 207 1.24 22.29 -1.74
CA ILE A 207 2.56 21.69 -1.47
C ILE A 207 2.84 21.81 0.03
N SER A 208 3.27 20.73 0.67
CA SER A 208 3.73 20.75 2.06
C SER A 208 5.23 20.55 2.15
N ARG A 209 5.88 21.34 3.00
CA ARG A 209 7.27 21.16 3.40
C ARG A 209 7.32 21.20 4.91
N ASP A 210 7.48 20.03 5.50
CA ASP A 210 7.32 19.81 6.93
C ASP A 210 8.70 19.55 7.55
N VAL A 211 9.13 20.44 8.45
CA VAL A 211 10.41 20.34 9.15
C VAL A 211 10.17 19.80 10.55
N THR A 212 10.58 18.56 10.77
CA THR A 212 10.45 17.88 12.05
C THR A 212 11.76 17.96 12.81
N LYS A 213 11.75 18.68 13.94
CA LYS A 213 12.87 18.69 14.88
C LYS A 213 13.03 17.29 15.52
N PRO A 214 14.26 16.85 15.81
CA PRO A 214 14.49 15.60 16.50
C PRO A 214 13.95 15.67 17.95
N ALA A 215 12.87 14.94 18.25
CA ALA A 215 12.40 14.73 19.62
C ALA A 215 13.04 13.45 20.23
N LYS A 216 13.04 12.35 19.47
CA LYS A 216 13.86 11.14 19.63
C LYS A 216 14.11 10.57 18.24
N GLY A 217 15.36 10.34 17.86
CA GLY A 217 15.74 9.99 16.48
C GLY A 217 16.24 11.20 15.67
N PRO A 218 16.60 11.03 14.39
CA PRO A 218 17.36 12.03 13.65
C PRO A 218 16.57 13.29 13.28
N GLY A 219 15.23 13.29 13.32
CA GLY A 219 14.44 14.37 12.72
C GLY A 219 14.57 14.39 11.19
N GLY A 220 13.96 15.37 10.52
CA GLY A 220 14.00 15.41 9.05
C GLY A 220 13.15 16.49 8.42
N VAL A 221 13.29 16.60 7.10
CA VAL A 221 12.43 17.44 6.25
C VAL A 221 11.69 16.53 5.29
N GLU A 222 10.36 16.62 5.29
CA GLU A 222 9.51 15.93 4.32
C GLU A 222 8.92 16.95 3.35
N LEU A 223 9.03 16.67 2.05
CA LEU A 223 8.32 17.37 0.99
C LEU A 223 7.17 16.48 0.54
N GLY A 224 5.96 17.02 0.52
CA GLY A 224 4.79 16.30 0.05
C GLY A 224 3.80 17.16 -0.71
N ILE A 225 2.79 16.50 -1.26
CA ILE A 225 1.64 17.14 -1.91
C ILE A 225 0.37 16.69 -1.23
N VAL A 226 -0.52 17.65 -0.96
CA VAL A 226 -1.86 17.37 -0.47
C VAL A 226 -2.82 17.44 -1.65
N HIS A 227 -3.63 16.40 -1.81
CA HIS A 227 -4.52 16.26 -2.95
C HIS A 227 -5.84 15.59 -2.53
N ALA A 228 -6.91 15.92 -3.23
CA ALA A 228 -8.22 15.28 -3.07
C ALA A 228 -8.82 15.09 -4.47
N PRO A 229 -9.17 13.86 -4.87
CA PRO A 229 -9.74 13.64 -6.20
C PRO A 229 -11.08 14.37 -6.32
N LYS A 230 -11.26 15.18 -7.36
CA LYS A 230 -12.55 15.83 -7.61
C LYS A 230 -13.70 14.84 -7.82
N ALA A 231 -13.39 13.65 -8.33
CA ALA A 231 -14.37 12.58 -8.52
C ALA A 231 -14.98 12.08 -7.20
N PHE A 232 -14.33 12.35 -6.06
CA PHE A 232 -14.76 11.93 -4.74
C PHE A 232 -14.69 13.11 -3.76
N PRO A 233 -15.63 14.08 -3.86
CA PRO A 233 -15.57 15.33 -3.09
C PRO A 233 -15.63 15.13 -1.57
N ASP A 234 -16.24 14.03 -1.10
CA ASP A 234 -16.31 13.68 0.32
C ASP A 234 -15.07 12.90 0.82
N ALA A 235 -14.13 12.57 -0.07
CA ALA A 235 -12.90 11.89 0.31
C ALA A 235 -12.01 12.83 1.13
N ARG A 236 -11.45 12.31 2.23
CA ARG A 236 -10.48 13.07 3.03
C ARG A 236 -9.26 13.41 2.16
N PRO A 237 -8.72 14.64 2.27
CA PRO A 237 -7.47 14.99 1.60
C PRO A 237 -6.36 14.00 1.96
N HIS A 238 -5.58 13.63 0.96
CA HIS A 238 -4.48 12.70 1.08
C HIS A 238 -3.16 13.44 1.00
N HIS A 239 -2.19 13.00 1.79
CA HIS A 239 -0.83 13.49 1.76
C HIS A 239 0.08 12.46 1.09
N LEU A 240 0.80 12.90 0.06
CA LEU A 240 1.73 12.11 -0.73
C LEU A 240 3.13 12.69 -0.56
N ILE A 241 4.00 11.98 0.17
CA ILE A 241 5.36 12.44 0.50
C ILE A 241 6.27 12.19 -0.68
N LEU A 242 6.76 13.21 -1.40
CA LEU A 242 7.63 13.13 -2.58
C LEU A 242 9.09 12.80 -2.24
N ALA A 243 9.61 13.39 -1.16
CA ALA A 243 10.99 13.21 -0.72
C ALA A 243 11.10 13.44 0.80
N SER A 244 12.09 12.81 1.41
CA SER A 244 12.41 12.99 2.83
C SER A 244 13.92 13.02 3.00
N VAL A 245 14.44 14.01 3.72
CA VAL A 245 15.88 14.18 3.96
C VAL A 245 16.15 14.21 5.46
N PRO A 246 17.10 13.40 5.97
CA PRO A 246 17.54 13.47 7.35
C PRO A 246 18.01 14.88 7.71
N TYR A 247 17.65 15.34 8.91
CA TYR A 247 17.80 16.70 9.44
C TYR A 247 18.74 17.67 8.68
N ALA A 248 18.17 18.29 7.65
CA ALA A 248 18.77 19.38 6.90
C ALA A 248 17.68 20.45 6.69
N PRO A 249 17.50 21.40 7.63
CA PRO A 249 16.35 22.31 7.66
C PRO A 249 16.15 23.21 6.44
N SER A 250 17.13 23.33 5.54
CA SER A 250 17.06 24.04 4.26
C SER A 250 16.82 23.12 3.06
N ALA A 251 16.92 21.79 3.23
CA ALA A 251 16.73 20.84 2.15
C ALA A 251 15.31 20.92 1.58
N LEU A 252 15.16 20.59 0.30
CA LEU A 252 13.89 20.55 -0.42
C LEU A 252 13.18 21.91 -0.54
N ALA A 253 13.78 23.02 -0.09
CA ALA A 253 13.16 24.34 -0.13
C ALA A 253 12.99 24.86 -1.56
N THR A 254 14.02 24.68 -2.40
CA THR A 254 13.99 25.04 -3.82
C THR A 254 12.95 24.22 -4.57
N GLU A 255 12.97 22.90 -4.39
CA GLU A 255 12.04 21.97 -5.02
C GLU A 255 10.59 22.27 -4.61
N ALA A 256 10.35 22.60 -3.34
CA ALA A 256 9.03 22.99 -2.84
C ALA A 256 8.53 24.29 -3.47
N ALA A 257 9.38 25.32 -3.55
CA ALA A 257 9.05 26.60 -4.17
C ALA A 257 8.79 26.44 -5.67
N GLU A 258 9.60 25.63 -6.35
CA GLU A 258 9.47 25.36 -7.77
C GLU A 258 8.19 24.58 -8.10
N LEU A 259 7.85 23.57 -7.29
CA LEU A 259 6.58 22.85 -7.40
C LEU A 259 5.39 23.77 -7.15
N ALA A 260 5.43 24.58 -6.10
CA ALA A 260 4.36 25.50 -5.76
C ALA A 260 4.13 26.53 -6.87
N ALA A 261 5.20 27.13 -7.40
CA ALA A 261 5.11 28.10 -8.49
C ALA A 261 4.65 27.45 -9.80
N GLY A 262 5.25 26.32 -10.19
CA GLY A 262 4.94 25.68 -11.47
C GLY A 262 3.57 25.01 -11.51
N LEU A 263 3.03 24.60 -10.35
CA LEU A 263 1.68 24.09 -10.23
C LEU A 263 0.68 25.17 -9.82
N ASP A 264 1.09 26.40 -9.55
CA ASP A 264 0.20 27.46 -9.03
C ASP A 264 -0.56 27.00 -7.77
N LEU A 265 0.17 26.46 -6.79
CA LEU A 265 -0.36 25.92 -5.53
C LEU A 265 0.23 26.67 -4.35
N PRO A 266 -0.54 26.85 -3.25
CA PRO A 266 0.02 27.38 -2.02
C PRO A 266 1.09 26.43 -1.46
N LEU A 267 2.21 27.01 -1.03
CA LEU A 267 3.24 26.33 -0.26
C LEU A 267 2.99 26.55 1.23
N THR A 268 2.72 25.47 1.94
CA THR A 268 2.66 25.49 3.41
C THR A 268 3.96 24.97 3.98
N GLN A 269 4.54 25.73 4.90
CA GLN A 269 5.71 25.32 5.66
C GLN A 269 5.29 25.16 7.12
N SER A 270 5.44 23.97 7.66
CA SER A 270 5.25 23.72 9.08
C SER A 270 6.61 23.46 9.70
N ALA A 271 7.06 24.39 10.53
CA ALA A 271 8.08 24.12 11.51
C ALA A 271 7.37 23.66 12.79
N CYS A 272 7.80 22.56 13.40
CA CYS A 272 7.36 22.25 14.76
C CYS A 272 7.96 23.32 15.67
N GLU A 273 7.20 24.39 15.92
CA GLU A 273 7.48 25.36 16.98
C GLU A 273 7.24 24.67 18.33
N ASP A 274 8.08 25.02 19.29
CA ASP A 274 8.36 24.25 20.51
C ASP A 274 7.08 23.92 21.31
N TRP A 275 6.87 22.64 21.60
CA TRP A 275 5.96 22.15 22.64
C TRP A 275 6.73 21.91 23.94
#